data_AF-A0A1G5AZ93-F1
#
_entry.id   AF-A0A1G5AZ93-F1
#
_cell.length_a   1.000
_cell.length_b   1.000
_cell.length_c   1.000
_cell.angle_alpha   90.00
_cell.angle_beta   90.00
_cell.angle_gamma   90.00
#
_symmetry.space_group_name_H-M   'P 1'
#
loop_
_entity.id
_entity.type
_entity.pdbx_description
1 polymer ?
#
loop_
_entity_poly.entity_id
_entity_poly.type
_entity_poly.pdbx_seq_one_letter_code
_entity_poly.pdbx_strand_id
1 'polypeptide(L)'
;MAIVSFKNTILKNLFSKPYTRKTEKEFPEGTRGHVENDMDLCILCGLCSIKCPTHAITVDKVEKTWNIRPMSCIQCRCCVDSCPKKSLSMGTRFQEPGSEKVVKSFKQSEKAIAAQEALMKAAKERAAAAAKAKAEKDAQDKAAQEKENK
;
A
#
# COMPACT_ATOMS: atom_id res chain seq x y z
N MET A 1 19.94 41.57 34.54
CA MET A 1 21.17 40.75 34.57
C MET A 1 20.81 39.26 34.60
N ALA A 2 20.56 38.63 33.44
CA ALA A 2 20.14 37.22 33.35
C ALA A 2 21.20 36.31 32.67
N ILE A 3 22.43 36.81 32.50
CA ILE A 3 23.49 36.11 31.74
C ILE A 3 24.25 35.07 32.59
N VAL A 4 24.10 35.10 33.93
CA VAL A 4 24.93 34.28 34.85
C VAL A 4 24.31 32.93 35.23
N SER A 5 23.01 32.72 34.97
CA SER A 5 22.28 31.54 35.47
C SER A 5 22.73 30.21 34.82
N PHE A 6 23.26 30.26 33.58
CA PHE A 6 23.60 29.04 32.83
C PHE A 6 25.08 28.64 32.88
N LYS A 7 25.96 29.47 33.47
CA LYS A 7 27.42 29.25 33.49
C LYS A 7 27.80 27.91 34.13
N ASN A 8 27.17 27.57 35.26
CA ASN A 8 27.45 26.32 35.97
C ASN A 8 27.03 25.09 35.15
N THR A 9 25.97 25.20 34.35
CA THR A 9 25.51 24.15 33.44
C THR A 9 26.43 23.99 32.24
N ILE A 10 26.94 25.10 31.68
CA ILE A 10 27.91 25.08 30.57
C ILE A 10 29.21 24.41 31.00
N LEU A 11 29.77 24.81 32.14
CA LEU A 11 30.99 24.20 32.70
C LEU A 11 30.80 22.70 32.95
N LYS A 12 29.67 22.29 33.53
CA LYS A 12 29.35 20.86 33.74
C LYS A 12 29.20 20.08 32.44
N ASN A 13 28.52 20.64 31.44
CA ASN A 13 28.31 19.97 30.15
C ASN A 13 29.61 19.85 29.34
N LEU A 14 30.49 20.86 29.40
CA LEU A 14 31.78 20.85 28.70
C LEU A 14 32.70 19.72 29.16
N PHE A 15 32.71 19.42 30.46
CA PHE A 15 33.53 18.36 31.04
C PHE A 15 32.81 17.00 31.15
N SER A 16 31.53 16.94 30.80
CA SER A 16 30.78 15.68 30.74
C SER A 16 31.05 14.92 29.44
N LYS A 17 30.88 13.59 29.45
CA LYS A 17 30.98 12.80 28.22
C LYS A 17 29.88 13.22 27.22
N PRO A 18 30.19 13.30 25.91
CA PRO A 18 29.18 13.64 24.92
C PRO A 18 28.10 12.55 24.87
N TYR A 19 26.84 12.98 24.90
CA TYR A 19 25.68 12.08 24.75
C TYR A 19 25.50 11.56 23.32
N THR A 20 26.27 12.08 22.36
CA THR A 20 26.22 11.69 20.95
C THR A 20 26.59 10.21 20.79
N ARG A 21 25.65 9.41 20.29
CA ARG A 21 25.91 8.03 19.87
C ARG A 21 26.63 8.06 18.52
N LYS A 22 27.79 7.38 18.41
CA LYS A 22 28.58 7.26 17.16
C LYS A 22 28.27 5.99 16.37
N THR A 23 27.39 5.13 16.87
CA THR A 23 27.00 3.87 16.23
C THR A 23 25.81 4.08 15.30
N GLU A 24 25.66 3.21 14.30
CA GLU A 24 24.45 3.20 13.47
C GLU A 24 23.22 2.97 14.36
N LYS A 25 22.13 3.67 14.05
CA LYS A 25 20.90 3.59 14.84
C LYS A 25 20.16 2.31 14.47
N GLU A 26 19.98 1.44 15.45
CA GLU A 26 19.10 0.27 15.32
C GLU A 26 17.65 0.72 15.38
N PHE A 27 16.84 0.28 14.41
CA PHE A 27 15.40 0.57 14.37
C PHE A 27 14.63 -0.62 14.93
N PRO A 28 13.77 -0.43 15.94
CA PRO A 28 12.99 -1.53 16.52
C PRO A 28 11.95 -2.06 15.53
N GLU A 29 11.49 -3.29 15.76
CA GLU A 29 10.41 -3.89 14.99
C GLU A 29 9.13 -3.04 15.05
N GLY A 30 8.43 -2.94 13.92
CA GLY A 30 7.25 -2.08 13.79
C GLY A 30 7.55 -0.61 13.44
N THR A 31 8.81 -0.25 13.25
CA THR A 31 9.19 1.06 12.70
C THR A 31 8.53 1.28 11.34
N ARG A 32 7.87 2.43 11.17
CA ARG A 32 7.21 2.83 9.93
C ARG A 32 8.19 3.55 9.01
N GLY A 33 9.07 2.78 8.39
CA GLY A 33 10.00 3.30 7.38
C GLY A 33 9.30 3.53 6.04
N HIS A 34 9.90 3.06 4.96
CA HIS A 34 9.33 3.26 3.63
C HIS A 34 8.33 2.17 3.25
N VAL A 35 7.48 2.46 2.26
CA VAL A 35 6.53 1.46 1.75
C VAL A 35 7.21 0.63 0.68
N GLU A 36 7.13 -0.69 0.83
CA GLU A 36 7.58 -1.68 -0.15
C GLU A 36 6.36 -2.42 -0.71
N ASN A 37 6.40 -2.77 -1.99
CA ASN A 37 5.32 -3.50 -2.66
C ASN A 37 5.88 -4.76 -3.33
N ASP A 38 5.37 -5.90 -2.93
CA ASP A 38 5.55 -7.16 -3.64
C ASP A 38 4.64 -7.17 -4.87
N MET A 39 5.24 -6.93 -6.03
CA MET A 39 4.53 -6.88 -7.30
C MET A 39 4.01 -8.25 -7.76
N ASP A 40 4.52 -9.35 -7.22
CA ASP A 40 4.05 -10.70 -7.56
C ASP A 40 2.72 -11.02 -6.87
N LEU A 41 2.52 -10.49 -5.66
CA LEU A 41 1.26 -10.61 -4.93
C LEU A 41 0.25 -9.50 -5.25
N CYS A 42 0.73 -8.37 -5.76
CA CYS A 42 -0.12 -7.22 -6.07
C CYS A 42 -1.12 -7.56 -7.16
N ILE A 43 -2.41 -7.25 -6.95
CA ILE A 43 -3.46 -7.41 -7.96
C ILE A 43 -3.89 -6.08 -8.60
N LEU A 44 -3.10 -5.01 -8.39
CA LEU A 44 -3.36 -3.66 -8.89
C LEU A 44 -4.80 -3.17 -8.66
N CYS A 45 -5.40 -3.54 -7.52
CA CYS A 45 -6.80 -3.21 -7.23
C CYS A 45 -7.05 -1.69 -7.08
N GLY A 46 -6.01 -0.92 -6.74
CA GLY A 46 -6.08 0.54 -6.59
C GLY A 46 -6.50 1.03 -5.19
N LEU A 47 -6.90 0.14 -4.27
CA LEU A 47 -7.34 0.52 -2.92
C LEU A 47 -6.30 1.33 -2.14
N CYS A 48 -5.01 1.01 -2.32
CA CYS A 48 -3.92 1.74 -1.69
C CYS A 48 -3.80 3.21 -2.17
N SER A 49 -4.16 3.50 -3.43
CA SER A 49 -4.19 4.87 -3.97
C SER A 49 -5.39 5.65 -3.44
N ILE A 50 -6.56 5.01 -3.37
CA ILE A 50 -7.79 5.60 -2.81
C ILE A 50 -7.63 5.92 -1.32
N LYS A 51 -7.02 5.01 -0.55
CA LYS A 51 -6.86 5.18 0.90
C LYS A 51 -5.69 6.12 1.26
N CYS A 52 -4.84 6.49 0.31
CA CYS A 52 -3.69 7.36 0.57
C CYS A 52 -4.16 8.81 0.79
N PRO A 53 -3.99 9.39 1.99
CA PRO A 53 -4.47 10.75 2.28
C PRO A 53 -3.72 11.84 1.51
N THR A 54 -2.51 11.54 1.04
CA THR A 54 -1.68 12.47 0.24
C THR A 54 -1.62 12.11 -1.23
N HIS A 55 -2.37 11.09 -1.66
CA HIS A 55 -2.36 10.56 -3.02
C HIS A 55 -0.95 10.24 -3.57
N ALA A 56 -0.02 9.86 -2.69
CA ALA A 56 1.36 9.54 -3.05
C ALA A 56 1.49 8.29 -3.94
N ILE A 57 0.47 7.44 -3.99
CA ILE A 57 0.46 6.19 -4.74
C ILE A 57 -0.44 6.34 -5.97
N THR A 58 0.04 5.88 -7.11
CA THR A 58 -0.72 5.80 -8.37
C THR A 58 -0.63 4.38 -8.92
N VAL A 59 -1.75 3.84 -9.39
CA VAL A 59 -1.85 2.45 -9.88
C VAL A 59 -2.40 2.48 -11.29
N ASP A 60 -1.66 1.91 -12.24
CA ASP A 60 -2.11 1.74 -13.61
C ASP A 60 -2.33 0.25 -13.91
N LYS A 61 -3.58 -0.11 -14.23
CA LYS A 61 -3.97 -1.49 -14.55
C LYS A 61 -3.66 -1.87 -16.00
N VAL A 62 -3.58 -0.89 -16.89
CA VAL A 62 -3.30 -1.10 -18.32
C VAL A 62 -1.81 -1.33 -18.50
N GLU A 63 -1.00 -0.43 -17.93
CA GLU A 63 0.46 -0.55 -17.96
C GLU A 63 1.02 -1.53 -16.94
N LYS A 64 0.17 -2.04 -16.05
CA LYS A 64 0.54 -2.95 -14.95
C LYS A 64 1.62 -2.35 -14.05
N THR A 65 1.56 -1.04 -13.84
CA THR A 65 2.51 -0.27 -13.03
C THR A 65 1.93 0.13 -11.69
N TRP A 66 2.77 0.11 -10.67
CA TRP A 66 2.51 0.70 -9.37
C TRP A 66 3.58 1.74 -9.08
N ASN A 67 3.15 2.98 -8.84
CA ASN A 67 4.02 4.12 -8.68
C ASN A 67 3.84 4.72 -7.28
N ILE A 68 4.94 5.10 -6.64
CA ILE A 68 4.92 5.83 -5.38
C ILE A 68 5.84 7.06 -5.45
N ARG A 69 5.35 8.18 -4.93
CA ARG A 69 6.13 9.41 -4.70
C ARG A 69 6.58 9.45 -3.24
N PRO A 70 7.82 9.07 -2.90
CA PRO A 70 8.25 8.94 -1.51
C PRO A 70 8.19 10.26 -0.75
N MET A 71 8.51 11.38 -1.42
CA MET A 71 8.42 12.72 -0.83
C MET A 71 7.00 13.17 -0.46
N SER A 72 5.98 12.55 -1.05
CA SER A 72 4.57 12.82 -0.70
C SER A 72 4.05 11.85 0.35
N CYS A 73 4.79 10.79 0.67
CA CYS A 73 4.36 9.77 1.62
C CYS A 73 4.57 10.25 3.06
N ILE A 74 3.52 10.23 3.87
CA ILE A 74 3.57 10.57 5.31
C ILE A 74 3.74 9.35 6.22
N GLN A 75 4.07 8.18 5.64
CA GLN A 75 4.37 6.95 6.38
C GLN A 75 3.27 6.51 7.37
N CYS A 76 2.00 6.82 7.04
CA CYS A 76 0.85 6.54 7.89
C CYS A 76 0.41 5.06 7.94
N ARG A 77 0.95 4.20 7.05
CA ARG A 77 0.64 2.76 6.92
C ARG A 77 -0.80 2.42 6.44
N CYS A 78 -1.67 3.40 6.19
CA CYS A 78 -3.04 3.15 5.70
C CYS A 78 -3.11 2.25 4.45
N CYS A 79 -2.17 2.40 3.51
CA CYS A 79 -2.10 1.58 2.30
C CYS A 79 -1.83 0.10 2.60
N VAL A 80 -0.91 -0.19 3.53
CA VAL A 80 -0.56 -1.55 3.98
C VAL A 80 -1.76 -2.23 4.63
N ASP A 81 -2.44 -1.53 5.53
CA ASP A 81 -3.56 -2.11 6.28
C ASP A 81 -4.75 -2.40 5.34
N SER A 82 -5.00 -1.50 4.37
CA SER A 82 -6.06 -1.64 3.37
C SER A 82 -5.82 -2.68 2.28
N CYS A 83 -4.58 -3.19 2.12
CA CYS A 83 -4.26 -4.11 1.04
C CYS A 83 -4.90 -5.50 1.29
N PRO A 84 -5.82 -5.98 0.43
CA PRO A 84 -6.49 -7.26 0.64
C PRO A 84 -5.55 -8.46 0.44
N LYS A 85 -4.56 -8.31 -0.45
CA LYS A 85 -3.55 -9.34 -0.74
C LYS A 85 -2.31 -9.23 0.16
N LYS A 86 -2.25 -8.24 1.05
CA LYS A 86 -1.10 -7.97 1.93
C LYS A 86 0.24 -7.90 1.17
N SER A 87 0.21 -7.40 -0.07
CA SER A 87 1.40 -7.21 -0.91
C SER A 87 2.27 -6.04 -0.46
N LEU A 88 1.72 -5.12 0.34
CA LEU A 88 2.41 -3.93 0.81
C LEU A 88 2.93 -4.16 2.22
N SER A 89 4.16 -3.72 2.48
CA SER A 89 4.81 -3.76 3.79
C SER A 89 5.45 -2.41 4.13
N MET A 90 5.74 -2.20 5.41
CA MET A 90 6.58 -1.09 5.88
C MET A 90 7.99 -1.61 6.11
N GLY A 91 8.96 -1.12 5.35
CA GLY A 91 10.37 -1.34 5.61
C GLY A 91 10.77 -0.74 6.96
N THR A 92 11.81 -1.31 7.57
CA THR A 92 12.33 -0.86 8.87
C THR A 92 13.20 0.39 8.77
N ARG A 93 13.78 0.65 7.58
CA ARG A 93 14.62 1.82 7.30
C ARG A 93 13.83 2.92 6.60
N PHE A 94 14.19 4.16 6.91
CA PHE A 94 13.70 5.34 6.22
C PHE A 94 14.30 5.43 4.81
N GLN A 95 13.63 6.16 3.90
CA GLN A 95 14.24 6.48 2.62
C GLN A 95 15.44 7.39 2.82
N GLU A 96 16.47 7.18 2.02
CA GLU A 96 17.61 8.08 1.96
C GLU A 96 17.13 9.48 1.53
N PRO A 97 17.61 10.56 2.18
CA PRO A 97 17.28 11.91 1.77
C PRO A 97 17.75 12.16 0.34
N GLY A 98 16.82 12.52 -0.53
CA GLY A 98 17.10 12.95 -1.90
C GLY A 98 16.85 14.46 -2.05
N SER A 99 17.61 15.10 -2.94
CA SER A 99 17.40 16.50 -3.33
C SER A 99 16.23 16.68 -4.31
N GLU A 100 15.81 15.60 -4.98
CA GLU A 100 14.86 15.65 -6.10
C GLU A 100 13.62 14.77 -5.89
N LYS A 101 12.47 15.25 -6.41
CA LYS A 101 11.17 14.58 -6.32
C LYS A 101 11.12 13.39 -7.27
N VAL A 102 11.57 12.24 -6.81
CA VAL A 102 11.55 10.99 -7.59
C VAL A 102 10.18 10.28 -7.51
N VAL A 103 9.79 9.68 -8.63
CA VAL A 103 8.70 8.70 -8.71
C VAL A 103 9.35 7.32 -8.79
N LYS A 104 9.04 6.43 -7.85
CA LYS A 104 9.47 5.04 -7.90
C LYS A 104 8.40 4.22 -8.60
N SER A 105 8.75 3.64 -9.74
CA SER A 105 7.84 2.86 -10.59
C SER A 105 8.21 1.38 -10.55
N PHE A 106 7.23 0.55 -10.24
CA PHE A 106 7.38 -0.90 -10.17
C PHE A 106 6.41 -1.56 -11.14
N LYS A 107 6.89 -2.53 -11.91
CA LYS A 107 6.11 -3.31 -12.87
C LYS A 107 5.90 -4.73 -12.35
N GLN A 108 4.76 -5.31 -12.68
CA GLN A 108 4.51 -6.73 -12.38
C GLN A 108 5.40 -7.65 -13.21
N SER A 109 5.81 -8.76 -12.61
CA SER A 109 6.49 -9.82 -13.34
C SER A 109 5.55 -10.50 -14.33
N GLU A 110 6.11 -11.10 -15.38
CA GLU A 110 5.33 -11.85 -16.38
C GLU A 110 4.48 -12.96 -15.75
N LYS A 111 4.99 -13.59 -14.69
CA LYS A 111 4.27 -14.64 -13.94
C LYS A 111 3.07 -14.09 -13.19
N ALA A 112 3.23 -12.93 -12.54
CA ALA A 112 2.14 -12.26 -11.83
C ALA A 112 1.04 -11.79 -12.79
N ILE A 113 1.46 -11.31 -13.96
CA ILE A 113 0.57 -10.91 -15.05
C ILE A 113 -0.27 -12.09 -15.53
N ALA A 114 0.37 -13.23 -15.84
CA ALA A 114 -0.32 -14.43 -16.30
C ALA A 114 -1.30 -14.96 -15.23
N ALA A 115 -0.90 -14.94 -13.95
CA ALA A 115 -1.76 -15.35 -12.85
C ALA A 115 -3.01 -14.46 -12.71
N GLN A 116 -2.86 -13.13 -12.84
CA GLN A 116 -4.00 -12.22 -12.82
C GLN A 116 -4.92 -12.37 -14.02
N GLU A 117 -4.37 -12.57 -15.21
CA GLU A 117 -5.17 -12.79 -16.42
C GLU A 117 -5.98 -14.08 -16.32
N ALA A 118 -5.39 -15.15 -15.79
CA ALA A 118 -6.09 -16.39 -15.51
C ALA A 118 -7.22 -16.20 -14.48
N LEU A 119 -6.97 -15.47 -13.39
CA LEU A 119 -7.98 -15.16 -12.38
C LEU A 119 -9.11 -14.29 -12.95
N MET A 120 -8.79 -13.27 -13.74
CA MET A 120 -9.77 -12.41 -14.41
C MET A 120 -10.64 -13.18 -15.41
N LYS A 121 -10.03 -14.08 -16.19
CA LYS A 121 -10.74 -14.97 -17.12
C LYS A 121 -11.70 -15.90 -16.37
N ALA A 122 -11.22 -16.58 -15.33
CA ALA A 122 -12.03 -17.45 -14.49
C ALA A 122 -13.18 -16.68 -13.81
N ALA A 123 -12.94 -15.45 -13.35
CA ALA A 123 -13.97 -14.61 -12.75
C ALA A 123 -15.06 -14.21 -13.76
N LYS A 124 -14.68 -13.82 -15.00
CA LYS A 124 -15.64 -13.51 -16.07
C LYS A 124 -16.47 -14.74 -16.47
N GLU A 125 -15.84 -15.90 -16.59
CA GLU A 125 -16.53 -17.16 -16.91
C GLU A 125 -17.54 -17.53 -15.81
N ARG A 126 -17.14 -17.42 -14.54
CA ARG A 126 -18.04 -17.63 -13.40
C ARG A 126 -19.18 -16.61 -13.35
N ALA A 127 -18.90 -15.34 -13.62
CA ALA A 127 -19.92 -14.29 -13.66
C ALA A 127 -20.91 -14.51 -14.82
N ALA A 128 -20.43 -14.92 -15.99
CA ALA A 128 -21.28 -15.26 -17.14
C ALA A 128 -22.15 -16.50 -16.85
N ALA A 129 -21.59 -17.53 -16.21
CA ALA A 129 -22.35 -18.71 -15.78
C ALA A 129 -23.43 -18.35 -14.74
N ALA A 130 -23.09 -17.53 -13.74
CA ALA A 130 -24.03 -17.07 -12.73
C ALA A 130 -25.15 -16.20 -13.33
N ALA A 131 -24.84 -15.35 -14.31
CA ALA A 131 -25.83 -14.55 -15.02
C ALA A 131 -26.80 -15.41 -15.84
N LYS A 132 -26.29 -16.45 -16.52
CA LYS A 132 -27.13 -17.42 -17.26
C LYS A 132 -28.05 -18.21 -16.32
N ALA A 133 -27.50 -18.76 -15.23
CA ALA A 133 -28.29 -19.49 -14.25
C ALA A 133 -29.38 -18.62 -13.60
N LYS A 134 -29.10 -17.34 -13.35
CA LYS A 134 -30.11 -16.39 -12.85
C LYS A 134 -31.20 -16.12 -13.89
N ALA A 135 -30.85 -15.91 -15.16
CA ALA A 135 -31.81 -15.70 -16.23
C ALA A 135 -32.73 -16.92 -16.47
N GLU A 136 -32.19 -18.13 -16.39
CA GLU A 136 -32.97 -19.37 -16.50
C GLU A 136 -33.93 -19.53 -15.32
N LYS A 137 -33.48 -19.22 -14.10
CA LYS A 137 -34.30 -19.29 -12.89
C LYS A 137 -35.42 -18.24 -12.89
N ASP A 138 -35.10 -17.00 -13.25
CA ASP A 138 -36.08 -15.90 -13.38
C ASP A 138 -37.14 -16.22 -14.46
N ALA A 139 -36.80 -16.97 -15.51
CA ALA A 139 -37.74 -17.43 -16.54
C ALA A 139 -38.63 -18.58 -16.05
N GLN A 140 -38.08 -19.52 -15.27
CA GLN A 140 -38.83 -20.62 -14.66
C GLN A 140 -39.80 -20.12 -13.59
N ASP A 141 -39.37 -19.16 -12.76
CA ASP A 141 -40.19 -18.58 -11.69
C ASP A 141 -41.39 -17.79 -12.28
N LYS A 142 -41.20 -17.09 -13.40
CA LYS A 142 -42.30 -16.43 -14.14
C LYS A 142 -43.29 -17.43 -14.74
N ALA A 143 -42.80 -18.53 -15.31
CA ALA A 143 -43.65 -19.58 -15.89
C ALA A 143 -44.42 -20.39 -14.82
N ALA A 144 -43.88 -20.47 -13.59
CA ALA A 144 -44.57 -21.07 -12.44
C ALA A 144 -45.68 -20.15 -11.91
N GLN A 145 -45.41 -18.85 -11.80
CA GLN A 145 -46.39 -17.85 -11.35
C GLN A 145 -47.58 -17.69 -12.31
N GLU A 146 -47.38 -17.83 -13.63
CA GLU A 146 -48.47 -17.84 -14.61
C GLU A 146 -49.36 -19.09 -14.55
N LYS A 147 -48.87 -20.21 -14.00
CA LYS A 147 -49.67 -21.44 -13.83
C LYS A 147 -50.46 -21.48 -12.53
N GLU A 148 -50.05 -20.71 -11.52
CA GLU A 148 -50.70 -20.66 -10.19
C GLU A 148 -51.83 -19.62 -10.13
N ASN A 149 -51.82 -18.64 -11.04
CA ASN A 149 -52.83 -17.57 -11.16
C ASN A 149 -53.95 -17.87 -12.18
N LYS A 150 -54.05 -19.11 -12.67
CA LYS A 150 -55.09 -19.59 -13.61
C LYS A 150 -55.88 -20.73 -12.98
#